data_AF-A0A2E3KAY8-F1
#
_entry.id   AF-A0A2E3KAY8-F1
#
_cell.length_a   1.000
_cell.length_b   1.000
_cell.length_c   1.000
_cell.angle_alpha   90.00
_cell.angle_beta   90.00
_cell.angle_gamma   90.00
#
_symmetry.space_group_name_H-M   'P 1'
#
loop_
_entity.id
_entity.type
_entity.pdbx_description
1 polymer ?
#
loop_
_entity_poly.entity_id
_entity_poly.type
_entity_poly.pdbx_seq_one_letter_code
_entity_poly.pdbx_strand_id
1 'polypeptide(L)'
;MYHCSRFIQKIINVLLLVLLFSPHVAMSGERVIENAEAKIIECLFDLLSVSKNKKQKAKYECFQGEPIESCTQRPKTKNKKSIKIQLSLHLLDILEVNQKEGTWTVRAFLYSRWKDRRRLKFKPKDFNGLTKLIFNGALGEEQLKRIWTPDLTIINAINRRAQEKTELSIN
;
A
#
# COMPACT_ATOMS: atom_id res chain seq x y z
N MET A 1 12.26 -4.85 -26.73
CA MET A 1 11.21 -4.85 -25.68
C MET A 1 10.96 -6.29 -25.14
N TYR A 2 12.02 -7.01 -24.73
CA TYR A 2 11.93 -8.43 -24.31
C TYR A 2 12.87 -8.80 -23.13
N HIS A 3 13.50 -7.83 -22.47
CA HIS A 3 14.56 -8.14 -21.49
C HIS A 3 14.04 -8.61 -20.12
N CYS A 4 12.85 -8.20 -19.70
CA CYS A 4 12.35 -8.51 -18.35
C CYS A 4 11.90 -9.97 -18.20
N SER A 5 11.33 -10.59 -19.24
CA SER A 5 10.89 -12.00 -19.21
C SER A 5 12.07 -12.98 -19.01
N ARG A 6 13.21 -12.75 -19.68
CA ARG A 6 14.39 -13.61 -19.53
C ARG A 6 15.07 -13.44 -18.17
N PHE A 7 14.94 -12.28 -17.54
CA PHE A 7 15.53 -12.02 -16.23
C PHE A 7 14.74 -12.67 -15.10
N ILE A 8 13.40 -12.63 -15.17
CA ILE A 8 12.51 -13.33 -14.23
C ILE A 8 12.70 -14.85 -14.35
N GLN A 9 12.78 -15.41 -15.57
CA GLN A 9 13.05 -16.84 -15.76
C GLN A 9 14.41 -17.25 -15.17
N LYS A 10 15.43 -16.39 -15.30
CA LYS A 10 16.75 -16.62 -14.70
C LYS A 10 16.72 -16.52 -13.17
N ILE A 11 16.00 -15.56 -12.60
CA ILE A 11 15.87 -15.42 -11.14
C ILE A 11 15.09 -16.59 -10.56
N ILE A 12 13.97 -17.00 -11.17
CA ILE A 12 13.20 -18.18 -10.74
C ILE A 12 14.07 -19.42 -10.81
N ASN A 13 14.83 -19.62 -11.90
CA ASN A 13 15.74 -20.76 -12.01
C ASN A 13 16.89 -20.71 -10.99
N VAL A 14 17.41 -19.52 -10.67
CA VAL A 14 18.47 -19.36 -9.65
C VAL A 14 17.91 -19.57 -8.23
N LEU A 15 16.70 -19.08 -7.92
CA LEU A 15 16.04 -19.31 -6.64
C LEU A 15 15.67 -20.79 -6.46
N LEU A 16 15.18 -21.45 -7.50
CA LEU A 16 14.97 -22.90 -7.50
C LEU A 16 16.29 -23.66 -7.31
N LEU A 17 17.39 -23.21 -7.94
CA LEU A 17 18.70 -23.83 -7.74
C LEU A 17 19.22 -23.65 -6.30
N VAL A 18 19.10 -22.45 -5.74
CA VAL A 18 19.58 -22.15 -4.38
C VAL A 18 18.77 -22.92 -3.33
N LEU A 19 17.46 -23.09 -3.52
CA LEU A 19 16.60 -23.88 -2.63
C LEU A 19 16.85 -25.40 -2.77
N LEU A 20 17.34 -25.87 -3.91
CA LEU A 20 17.62 -27.30 -4.14
C LEU A 20 19.04 -27.73 -3.72
N PHE A 21 20.00 -26.81 -3.53
CA PHE A 21 21.41 -27.18 -3.38
C PHE A 21 22.13 -26.76 -2.09
N SER A 22 21.55 -25.95 -1.18
CA SER A 22 22.27 -25.56 0.04
C SER A 22 21.35 -25.29 1.25
N PRO A 23 21.25 -26.20 2.24
CA PRO A 23 20.53 -25.94 3.49
C PRO A 23 21.35 -25.13 4.52
N HIS A 24 22.49 -24.56 4.14
CA HIS A 24 23.46 -23.96 5.09
C HIS A 24 24.13 -22.68 4.56
N VAL A 25 23.37 -21.61 4.29
CA VAL A 25 23.92 -20.24 4.26
C VAL A 25 22.87 -19.28 4.80
N ALA A 26 22.81 -19.15 6.13
CA ALA A 26 21.88 -18.27 6.84
C ALA A 26 22.64 -17.18 7.59
N MET A 27 23.54 -16.42 6.95
CA MET A 27 24.22 -15.28 7.61
C MET A 27 24.63 -14.11 6.71
N SER A 28 24.06 -13.98 5.51
CA SER A 28 24.22 -12.76 4.69
C SER A 28 22.96 -12.38 3.89
N GLY A 29 21.82 -12.97 4.26
CA GLY A 29 20.58 -12.92 3.47
C GLY A 29 19.80 -11.62 3.57
N GLU A 30 19.92 -10.84 4.64
CA GLU A 30 19.04 -9.68 4.86
C GLU A 30 19.16 -8.60 3.77
N ARG A 31 20.38 -8.18 3.40
CA ARG A 31 20.55 -7.17 2.33
C ARG A 31 20.19 -7.67 0.93
N VAL A 32 20.26 -8.99 0.70
CA VAL A 32 19.91 -9.59 -0.61
C VAL A 32 18.40 -9.74 -0.73
N ILE A 33 17.72 -10.09 0.37
CA ILE A 33 16.26 -10.20 0.45
C ILE A 33 15.63 -8.81 0.34
N GLU A 34 16.15 -7.79 1.04
CA GLU A 34 15.62 -6.42 1.00
C GLU A 34 15.76 -5.79 -0.41
N ASN A 35 16.89 -6.05 -1.09
CA ASN A 35 17.09 -5.63 -2.48
C ASN A 35 16.27 -6.45 -3.50
N ALA A 36 15.99 -7.72 -3.20
CA ALA A 36 15.14 -8.56 -4.04
C ALA A 36 13.67 -8.15 -3.90
N GLU A 37 13.20 -7.86 -2.69
CA GLU A 37 11.86 -7.34 -2.42
C GLU A 37 11.65 -5.98 -3.08
N ALA A 38 12.62 -5.07 -2.97
CA ALA A 38 12.57 -3.77 -3.67
C ALA A 38 12.49 -3.95 -5.20
N LYS A 39 13.27 -4.86 -5.79
CA LYS A 39 13.22 -5.14 -7.25
C LYS A 39 11.96 -5.87 -7.70
N ILE A 40 11.40 -6.73 -6.85
CA ILE A 40 10.12 -7.42 -7.12
C ILE A 40 8.97 -6.40 -7.05
N ILE A 41 9.01 -5.50 -6.08
CA ILE A 41 8.06 -4.38 -5.95
C ILE A 41 8.16 -3.45 -7.16
N GLU A 42 9.37 -3.09 -7.60
CA GLU A 42 9.60 -2.30 -8.81
C GLU A 42 9.06 -3.02 -10.06
N CYS A 43 9.26 -4.33 -10.20
CA CYS A 43 8.71 -5.13 -11.29
C CYS A 43 7.18 -5.29 -11.24
N LEU A 44 6.58 -5.43 -10.06
CA LEU A 44 5.12 -5.48 -9.88
C LEU A 44 4.50 -4.13 -10.19
N PHE A 45 5.16 -3.04 -9.78
CA PHE A 45 4.78 -1.68 -10.14
C PHE A 45 4.90 -1.46 -11.65
N ASP A 46 5.93 -2.02 -12.30
CA ASP A 46 6.10 -1.98 -13.75
C ASP A 46 5.10 -2.85 -14.53
N LEU A 47 4.67 -3.97 -13.94
CA LEU A 47 3.59 -4.81 -14.47
C LEU A 47 2.22 -4.13 -14.32
N LEU A 48 2.03 -3.33 -13.26
CA LEU A 48 0.88 -2.44 -13.12
C LEU A 48 1.01 -1.16 -13.98
N SER A 49 2.23 -0.77 -14.35
CA SER A 49 2.53 0.39 -15.21
C SER A 49 2.48 0.08 -16.71
N VAL A 50 1.99 -1.12 -17.10
CA VAL A 50 1.70 -1.47 -18.51
C VAL A 50 0.54 -0.62 -19.05
N SER A 51 0.89 0.62 -19.36
CA SER A 51 0.08 1.63 -20.00
C SER A 51 1.07 2.55 -20.71
N LYS A 52 1.56 2.08 -21.86
CA LYS A 52 2.57 2.72 -22.72
C LYS A 52 2.07 3.99 -23.44
N ASN A 53 1.05 4.68 -22.90
CA ASN A 53 0.51 5.90 -23.48
C ASN A 53 0.73 7.08 -22.52
N LYS A 54 1.48 8.09 -22.96
CA LYS A 54 1.74 9.34 -22.21
C LYS A 54 0.43 10.00 -21.74
N LYS A 55 -0.65 9.86 -22.52
CA LYS A 55 -2.03 10.28 -22.18
C LYS A 55 -2.64 9.51 -21.00
N GLN A 56 -2.33 8.23 -20.85
CA GLN A 56 -2.89 7.37 -19.81
C GLN A 56 -2.12 7.55 -18.48
N LYS A 57 -0.81 7.82 -18.55
CA LYS A 57 -0.02 8.25 -17.39
C LYS A 57 -0.53 9.56 -16.78
N ALA A 58 -0.86 10.55 -17.62
CA ALA A 58 -1.47 11.81 -17.16
C ALA A 58 -2.87 11.62 -16.53
N LYS A 59 -3.62 10.60 -16.97
CA LYS A 59 -4.97 10.32 -16.45
C LYS A 59 -4.97 9.71 -15.04
N TYR A 60 -3.88 9.03 -14.68
CA TYR A 60 -3.74 8.29 -13.42
C TYR A 60 -2.57 8.80 -12.58
N GLU A 61 -2.32 10.11 -12.65
CA GLU A 61 -1.18 10.76 -12.01
C GLU A 61 -1.14 10.57 -10.49
N CYS A 62 -2.30 10.44 -9.82
CA CYS A 62 -2.34 10.16 -8.38
C CYS A 62 -2.00 8.71 -8.00
N PHE A 63 -1.90 7.80 -8.99
CA PHE A 63 -1.57 6.39 -8.79
C PHE A 63 -0.09 6.07 -9.10
N GLN A 64 0.66 7.00 -9.72
CA GLN A 64 1.97 6.72 -10.28
C GLN A 64 2.92 7.90 -10.16
N GLY A 65 4.22 7.61 -9.96
CA GLY A 65 5.27 8.63 -9.86
C GLY A 65 5.22 9.44 -8.56
N GLU A 66 6.03 10.49 -8.47
CA GLU A 66 6.17 11.27 -7.25
C GLU A 66 4.84 11.85 -6.73
N PRO A 67 4.67 12.02 -5.40
CA PRO A 67 3.50 12.68 -4.84
C PRO A 67 3.26 14.05 -5.47
N ILE A 68 2.04 14.27 -5.98
CA ILE A 68 1.62 15.54 -6.57
C ILE A 68 0.72 16.25 -5.57
N GLU A 69 0.96 17.54 -5.35
CA GLU A 69 0.20 18.35 -4.40
C GLU A 69 -1.32 18.31 -4.64
N SER A 70 -1.72 18.32 -5.92
CA SER A 70 -3.11 18.21 -6.32
C SER A 70 -3.78 16.90 -5.90
N CYS A 71 -3.02 15.84 -5.62
CA CYS A 71 -3.48 14.52 -5.18
C CYS A 71 -3.46 14.39 -3.65
N THR A 72 -2.51 15.04 -2.97
CA THR A 72 -2.34 14.99 -1.51
C THR A 72 -3.17 16.02 -0.76
N GLN A 73 -3.68 17.06 -1.42
CA GLN A 73 -4.61 18.00 -0.82
C GLN A 73 -6.02 17.44 -0.64
N ARG A 74 -6.79 18.01 0.30
CA ARG A 74 -8.19 17.63 0.56
C ARG A 74 -9.04 17.72 -0.72
N PRO A 75 -9.75 16.65 -1.14
CA PRO A 75 -10.51 16.66 -2.38
C PRO A 75 -11.66 17.68 -2.37
N LYS A 76 -11.79 18.43 -3.46
CA LYS A 76 -12.90 19.36 -3.66
C LYS A 76 -14.20 18.58 -3.92
N THR A 77 -15.23 18.87 -3.14
CA THR A 77 -16.56 18.27 -3.28
C THR A 77 -17.49 19.19 -4.08
N LYS A 78 -18.51 18.60 -4.71
CA LYS A 78 -19.57 19.39 -5.36
C LYS A 78 -20.31 20.21 -4.29
N ASN A 79 -20.54 21.50 -4.58
CA ASN A 79 -21.24 22.44 -3.70
C ASN A 79 -20.59 22.60 -2.31
N LYS A 80 -19.26 22.51 -2.21
CA LYS A 80 -18.51 22.70 -0.95
C LYS A 80 -18.99 21.79 0.21
N LYS A 81 -19.59 20.63 -0.09
CA LYS A 81 -20.05 19.67 0.93
C LYS A 81 -18.87 19.08 1.71
N SER A 82 -19.10 18.65 2.94
CA SER A 82 -18.09 17.90 3.69
C SER A 82 -17.76 16.56 3.00
N ILE A 83 -16.53 16.09 3.18
CA ILE A 83 -16.14 14.73 2.79
C ILE A 83 -16.70 13.80 3.86
N LYS A 84 -17.50 12.81 3.44
CA LYS A 84 -17.97 11.77 4.34
C LYS A 84 -16.85 10.75 4.55
N ILE A 85 -16.42 10.61 5.80
CA ILE A 85 -15.46 9.60 6.23
C ILE A 85 -16.23 8.61 7.12
N GLN A 86 -16.21 7.34 6.74
CA GLN A 86 -16.74 6.26 7.55
C GLN A 86 -15.57 5.61 8.29
N LEU A 87 -15.71 5.45 9.61
CA LEU A 87 -14.70 4.84 10.46
C LEU A 87 -15.27 3.57 11.08
N SER A 88 -14.44 2.55 11.23
CA SER A 88 -14.79 1.32 11.94
C SER A 88 -13.59 0.85 12.71
N LEU A 89 -13.76 0.62 14.01
CA LEU A 89 -12.74 0.09 14.88
C LEU A 89 -13.16 -1.32 15.29
N HIS A 90 -12.32 -2.31 14.99
CA HIS A 90 -12.54 -3.70 15.35
C HIS A 90 -11.48 -4.10 16.35
N LEU A 91 -11.89 -4.28 17.61
CA LEU A 91 -11.04 -4.85 18.64
C LEU A 91 -10.72 -6.31 18.25
N LEU A 92 -9.43 -6.65 18.22
CA LEU A 92 -8.98 -8.01 17.97
C LEU A 92 -8.66 -8.70 19.29
N ASP A 93 -7.89 -8.03 20.13
CA ASP A 93 -7.40 -8.59 21.38
C ASP A 93 -7.11 -7.51 22.42
N ILE A 94 -7.20 -7.88 23.69
CA ILE A 94 -6.77 -7.09 24.83
C ILE A 94 -5.49 -7.75 25.35
N LEU A 95 -4.35 -7.11 25.11
CA LEU A 95 -3.05 -7.65 25.46
C LEU A 95 -2.76 -7.51 26.96
N GLU A 96 -3.20 -6.40 27.57
CA GLU A 96 -2.93 -6.10 28.97
C GLU A 96 -4.00 -5.16 29.53
N VAL A 97 -4.34 -5.34 30.81
CA VAL A 97 -5.17 -4.41 31.58
C VAL A 97 -4.42 -4.03 32.86
N ASN A 98 -4.03 -2.77 32.97
CA ASN A 98 -3.45 -2.21 34.18
C ASN A 98 -4.55 -1.48 34.97
N GLN A 99 -5.16 -2.21 35.92
CA GLN A 99 -6.24 -1.68 36.74
C GLN A 99 -5.80 -0.51 37.63
N LYS A 100 -4.55 -0.52 38.11
CA LYS A 100 -4.03 0.52 38.99
C LYS A 100 -3.91 1.86 38.27
N GLU A 101 -3.51 1.83 37.00
CA GLU A 101 -3.39 3.03 36.16
C GLU A 101 -4.66 3.32 35.36
N GLY A 102 -5.63 2.41 35.33
CA GLY A 102 -6.84 2.52 34.53
C GLY A 102 -6.56 2.46 33.03
N THR A 103 -5.52 1.72 32.62
CA THR A 103 -5.07 1.64 31.24
C THR A 103 -5.19 0.22 30.69
N TRP A 104 -5.22 0.11 29.37
CA TRP A 104 -5.29 -1.15 28.65
C TRP A 104 -4.54 -1.05 27.34
N THR A 105 -3.88 -2.15 26.98
CA THR A 105 -3.19 -2.32 25.72
C THR A 105 -4.04 -3.20 24.83
N VAL A 106 -4.42 -2.70 23.65
CA VAL A 106 -5.31 -3.41 22.72
C VAL A 106 -4.69 -3.53 21.34
N ARG A 107 -4.96 -4.65 20.68
CA ARG A 107 -4.75 -4.79 19.23
C ARG A 107 -6.08 -4.59 18.53
N ALA A 108 -6.13 -3.72 17.53
CA ALA A 108 -7.36 -3.41 16.81
C ALA A 108 -7.09 -3.09 15.34
N PHE A 109 -8.06 -3.37 14.48
CA PHE A 109 -8.10 -2.82 13.13
C PHE A 109 -8.90 -1.52 13.11
N LEU A 110 -8.27 -0.46 12.59
CA LEU A 110 -8.94 0.80 12.28
C LEU A 110 -9.14 0.90 10.77
N TYR A 111 -10.37 0.77 10.32
CA TYR A 111 -10.76 1.00 8.94
C TYR A 111 -11.26 2.42 8.75
N SER A 112 -10.83 3.03 7.66
CA SER A 112 -11.41 4.29 7.19
C SER A 112 -11.79 4.18 5.72
N ARG A 113 -12.95 4.73 5.39
CA ARG A 113 -13.49 4.74 4.04
C ARG A 113 -13.95 6.14 3.68
N TRP A 114 -13.39 6.68 2.61
CA TRP A 114 -13.77 7.97 2.03
C TRP A 114 -13.91 7.83 0.51
N LYS A 115 -14.40 8.88 -0.14
CA LYS A 115 -14.60 8.89 -1.60
C LYS A 115 -13.91 10.08 -2.24
N ASP A 116 -13.07 9.80 -3.23
CA ASP A 116 -12.50 10.78 -4.13
C ASP A 116 -12.88 10.44 -5.58
N ARG A 117 -14.04 10.95 -6.00
CA ARG A 117 -14.64 10.58 -7.28
C ARG A 117 -13.92 11.17 -8.50
N ARG A 118 -13.07 12.17 -8.30
CA ARG A 118 -12.41 12.89 -9.40
C ARG A 118 -11.02 12.33 -9.66
N ARG A 119 -10.25 12.07 -8.60
CA ARG A 119 -8.83 11.71 -8.72
C ARG A 119 -8.60 10.20 -8.67
N LEU A 120 -9.40 9.45 -7.90
CA LEU A 120 -9.19 8.01 -7.68
C LEU A 120 -10.13 7.11 -8.48
N LYS A 121 -10.89 7.67 -9.42
CA LYS A 121 -11.76 6.87 -10.30
C LYS A 121 -10.95 6.36 -11.49
N PHE A 122 -10.95 5.04 -11.69
CA PHE A 122 -10.31 4.41 -12.84
C PHE A 122 -11.26 3.56 -13.67
N LYS A 123 -10.84 3.20 -14.88
CA LYS A 123 -11.58 2.29 -15.76
C LYS A 123 -10.96 0.89 -15.66
N PRO A 124 -11.73 -0.18 -15.41
CA PRO A 124 -11.18 -1.54 -15.32
C PRO A 124 -10.37 -1.96 -16.55
N LYS A 125 -10.79 -1.54 -17.76
CA LYS A 125 -10.07 -1.81 -19.01
C LYS A 125 -8.62 -1.30 -19.03
N ASP A 126 -8.32 -0.27 -18.24
CA ASP A 126 -6.99 0.31 -18.15
C ASP A 126 -6.08 -0.44 -17.16
N PHE A 127 -6.64 -1.39 -16.40
CA PHE A 127 -5.98 -2.18 -15.35
C PHE A 127 -6.35 -3.67 -15.48
N ASN A 128 -6.22 -4.26 -16.67
CA ASN A 128 -6.46 -5.70 -16.91
C ASN A 128 -7.85 -6.21 -16.47
N GLY A 129 -8.87 -5.36 -16.49
CA GLY A 129 -10.22 -5.71 -16.05
C GLY A 129 -10.45 -5.64 -14.54
N LEU A 130 -9.45 -5.24 -13.75
CA LEU A 130 -9.58 -5.11 -12.30
C LEU A 130 -10.61 -4.03 -11.94
N THR A 131 -11.53 -4.37 -11.04
CA THR A 131 -12.51 -3.42 -10.47
C THR A 131 -12.05 -2.84 -9.13
N LYS A 132 -10.93 -3.35 -8.61
CA LYS A 132 -10.35 -2.97 -7.32
C LYS A 132 -8.83 -3.05 -7.43
N LEU A 133 -8.14 -2.02 -6.95
CA LEU A 133 -6.69 -1.99 -6.79
C LEU A 133 -6.38 -2.14 -5.30
N ILE A 134 -5.48 -3.06 -4.94
CA ILE A 134 -5.10 -3.35 -3.56
C ILE A 134 -3.59 -3.15 -3.44
N PHE A 135 -3.18 -2.34 -2.47
CA PHE A 135 -1.79 -2.04 -2.16
C PHE A 135 -1.53 -2.45 -0.70
N ASN A 136 -0.50 -3.28 -0.49
CA ASN A 136 -0.18 -3.86 0.81
C ASN A 136 1.24 -3.48 1.24
N GLY A 137 1.47 -3.38 2.55
CA GLY A 137 2.81 -3.14 3.11
C GLY A 137 3.43 -1.84 2.58
N ALA A 138 4.70 -1.91 2.16
CA ALA A 138 5.44 -0.76 1.64
C ALA A 138 4.75 -0.07 0.46
N LEU A 139 4.13 -0.83 -0.45
CA LEU A 139 3.36 -0.27 -1.57
C LEU A 139 2.12 0.49 -1.10
N GLY A 140 1.46 0.01 -0.05
CA GLY A 140 0.35 0.71 0.59
C GLY A 140 0.80 2.04 1.18
N GLU A 141 1.91 2.03 1.92
CA GLU A 141 2.48 3.22 2.53
C GLU A 141 2.93 4.27 1.50
N GLU A 142 3.60 3.85 0.43
CA GLU A 142 3.93 4.73 -0.67
C GLU A 142 2.69 5.32 -1.33
N GLN A 143 1.66 4.50 -1.54
CA GLN A 143 0.43 4.96 -2.17
C GLN A 143 -0.33 5.95 -1.28
N LEU A 144 -0.31 5.76 0.05
CA LEU A 144 -0.88 6.72 1.01
C LEU A 144 -0.16 8.08 0.98
N LYS A 145 1.15 8.12 0.71
CA LYS A 145 1.89 9.39 0.55
C LYS A 145 1.49 10.15 -0.71
N ARG A 146 0.96 9.47 -1.73
CA ARG A 146 0.60 10.05 -3.04
C ARG A 146 -0.84 10.56 -3.08
N ILE A 147 -1.70 10.10 -2.17
CA ILE A 147 -3.13 10.45 -2.17
C ILE A 147 -3.52 11.11 -0.86
N TRP A 148 -4.49 12.01 -0.91
CA TRP A 148 -5.07 12.54 0.31
C TRP A 148 -5.79 11.44 1.10
N THR A 149 -5.37 11.29 2.35
CA THR A 149 -5.97 10.42 3.35
C THR A 149 -6.38 11.27 4.54
N PRO A 150 -7.51 10.97 5.20
CA PRO A 150 -7.88 11.66 6.42
C PRO A 150 -6.90 11.31 7.55
N ASP A 151 -6.47 12.31 8.31
CA ASP A 151 -5.68 12.09 9.53
C ASP A 151 -6.60 11.54 10.62
N LEU A 152 -6.22 10.39 11.21
CA LEU A 152 -7.02 9.69 12.21
C LEU A 152 -6.29 9.60 13.55
N THR A 153 -6.88 10.22 14.56
CA THR A 153 -6.32 10.28 15.91
C THR A 153 -7.30 9.73 16.93
N ILE A 154 -6.90 8.67 17.63
CA ILE A 154 -7.41 8.24 18.93
C ILE A 154 -6.90 9.23 19.98
N ILE A 155 -7.81 10.00 20.56
CA ILE A 155 -7.52 11.08 21.52
C ILE A 155 -7.09 10.52 22.88
N ASN A 156 -7.65 9.38 23.30
CA ASN A 156 -7.38 8.77 24.60
C ASN A 156 -6.26 7.70 24.53
N ALA A 157 -5.19 7.99 23.81
CA ALA A 157 -4.04 7.09 23.69
C ALA A 157 -2.88 7.65 24.54
N ILE A 158 -2.39 6.84 25.49
CA ILE A 158 -1.30 7.24 26.40
C ILE A 158 0.07 6.97 25.76
N ASN A 159 0.18 5.91 24.96
CA ASN A 159 1.42 5.50 24.29
C ASN A 159 1.36 5.70 22.78
N ARG A 160 2.55 5.75 22.16
CA ARG A 160 2.70 5.80 20.69
C ARG A 160 2.08 4.55 20.07
N ARG A 161 1.29 4.75 19.02
CA ARG A 161 0.70 3.63 18.27
C ARG A 161 1.76 2.97 17.39
N ALA A 162 1.83 1.65 17.46
CA ALA A 162 2.49 0.84 16.44
C ALA A 162 1.47 0.49 15.35
N GLN A 163 1.80 0.79 14.10
CA GLN A 163 1.05 0.30 12.95
C GLN A 163 1.71 -1.00 12.48
N GLU A 164 1.02 -2.12 12.63
CA GLU A 164 1.56 -3.43 12.23
C GLU A 164 1.36 -3.71 10.74
N LYS A 165 0.23 -3.28 10.17
CA LYS A 165 -0.13 -3.55 8.77
C LYS A 165 -0.91 -2.39 8.16
N THR A 166 -0.58 -2.11 6.91
CA THR A 166 -1.24 -1.10 6.07
C THR A 166 -1.75 -1.76 4.79
N GLU A 167 -3.05 -1.65 4.55
CA GLU A 167 -3.70 -2.01 3.30
C GLU A 167 -4.48 -0.80 2.77
N LEU A 168 -4.29 -0.48 1.50
CA LEU A 168 -5.09 0.49 0.79
C LEU A 168 -5.82 -0.19 -0.36
N SER A 169 -7.14 0.00 -0.39
CA SER A 169 -8.02 -0.52 -1.42
C SER A 169 -8.73 0.62 -2.15
N ILE A 170 -8.58 0.69 -3.47
CA ILE A 170 -9.27 1.66 -4.33
C ILE A 170 -10.24 0.92 -5.25
N ASN A 171 -11.51 1.36 -5.28
CA ASN A 171 -12.58 0.79 -6.12
C ASN A 171 -13.12 1.84 -7.10
#